data_AF-A0A077XX27-F1
#
_entry.id   AF-A0A077XX27-F1
#
_cell.length_a   1.000
_cell.length_b   1.000
_cell.length_c   1.000
_cell.angle_alpha   90.00
_cell.angle_beta   90.00
_cell.angle_gamma   90.00
#
_symmetry.space_group_name_H-M   'P 1'
#
loop_
_entity.id
_entity.type
_entity.pdbx_description
1 polymer ?
#
loop_
_entity_poly.entity_id
_entity_poly.type
_entity_poly.pdbx_seq_one_letter_code
_entity_poly.pdbx_strand_id
1 'polypeptide(L)'
;MNRTHLRKIFLIAGAITGFGFLFYLCLGDGVAFETQGLWASFANLFGILILFSQFILHFIVLLIICGRGKKGTELTLKQNWIIGIYCLIAVIFNIVLILKTTTFSRAEMSVEREWRNSEKYYWEPAISNPEGYPVRVLEGRFFISSWSRNNAFPDIDDKFYDSRWGLGMTTFISQDQGSMVMPDSLRLTWYSVVEDCYYKLQVSLDKEKITQLFKKGFEAKNHNGVFHRTYDEIIVGLAPGGDVALWVGSNWGNATEVSFYQAQKLDTIVIEPARRQEVREELTRLRKGKDWVEQVHTTDDLIPYDKWRKKYRQPYGWTLQFVKDGVLDNPELEVEFFNGEKFTLIDSTLSQKNFPAQAVPASLFLKCRGEDGKMKREYVVFDEENIYNTFEKLTLSKQEIKVIVTCKINKQGKIEQVTAQNNREEFPLILKKD
;
A
#
# COMPACT_ATOMS: atom_id res chain seq x y z
N MET A 1 -58.85 26.75 28.39
CA MET A 1 -57.54 27.45 28.44
C MET A 1 -57.64 28.74 27.64
N ASN A 2 -57.02 29.83 28.09
CA ASN A 2 -57.07 31.11 27.38
C ASN A 2 -56.35 31.02 26.01
N ARG A 3 -56.90 31.65 24.96
CA ARG A 3 -56.32 31.67 23.60
C ARG A 3 -54.90 32.23 23.61
N THR A 4 -54.62 33.17 24.51
CA THR A 4 -53.29 33.78 24.71
C THR A 4 -52.26 32.79 25.26
N HIS A 5 -52.65 31.92 26.19
CA HIS A 5 -51.76 30.90 26.78
C HIS A 5 -51.46 29.77 25.78
N LEU A 6 -52.48 29.33 25.02
CA LEU A 6 -52.29 28.36 23.94
C LEU A 6 -51.30 28.87 22.88
N ARG A 7 -51.40 30.17 22.52
CA ARG A 7 -50.48 30.81 21.58
C ARG A 7 -49.05 30.86 22.11
N LYS A 8 -48.84 31.15 23.40
CA LYS A 8 -47.50 31.12 24.02
C LYS A 8 -46.89 29.71 24.00
N ILE A 9 -47.67 28.69 24.37
CA ILE A 9 -47.22 27.28 24.34
C ILE A 9 -46.82 26.86 22.92
N PHE A 10 -47.65 27.20 21.93
CA PHE A 10 -47.37 26.93 20.53
C PHE A 10 -46.06 27.58 20.07
N LEU A 11 -45.86 28.86 20.41
CA LEU A 11 -44.64 29.59 20.05
C LEU A 11 -43.38 28.99 20.72
N ILE A 12 -43.47 28.60 22.00
CA ILE A 12 -42.34 27.98 22.71
C ILE A 12 -42.00 26.61 22.14
N ALA A 13 -43.00 25.75 21.92
CA ALA A 13 -42.79 24.45 21.27
C ALA A 13 -42.19 24.61 19.86
N GLY A 14 -42.69 25.59 19.11
CA GLY A 14 -42.17 25.97 17.79
C GLY A 14 -40.73 26.46 17.85
N ALA A 15 -40.37 27.28 18.84
CA ALA A 15 -39.02 27.79 19.02
C ALA A 15 -38.01 26.70 19.39
N ILE A 16 -38.38 25.76 20.28
CA ILE A 16 -37.51 24.61 20.63
C ILE A 16 -37.28 23.72 19.41
N THR A 17 -38.34 23.42 18.67
CA THR A 17 -38.27 22.59 17.45
C THR A 17 -37.47 23.29 16.36
N GLY A 18 -37.74 24.58 16.14
CA GLY A 18 -37.05 25.42 15.17
C GLY A 18 -35.55 25.58 15.50
N PHE A 19 -35.20 25.71 16.78
CA PHE A 19 -33.81 25.68 17.22
C PHE A 19 -33.15 24.34 16.89
N GLY A 20 -33.79 23.20 17.21
CA GLY A 20 -33.26 21.88 16.88
C GLY A 20 -33.03 21.71 15.38
N PHE A 21 -33.96 22.18 14.55
CA PHE A 21 -33.83 22.18 13.10
C PHE A 21 -32.70 23.09 12.60
N LEU A 22 -32.61 24.34 13.07
CA LEU A 22 -31.53 25.26 12.68
C LEU A 22 -30.16 24.75 13.16
N PHE A 23 -30.08 24.19 14.36
CA PHE A 23 -28.85 23.58 14.88
C PHE A 23 -28.44 22.36 14.05
N TYR A 24 -29.40 21.53 13.64
CA TYR A 24 -29.17 20.43 12.72
C TYR A 24 -28.69 20.91 11.35
N LEU A 25 -29.25 21.99 10.78
CA LEU A 25 -28.78 22.56 9.52
C LEU A 25 -27.39 23.19 9.64
N CYS A 26 -27.12 24.00 10.67
CA CYS A 26 -25.81 24.61 10.86
C CYS A 26 -24.69 23.57 11.09
N LEU A 27 -25.00 22.44 11.73
CA LEU A 27 -24.07 21.31 11.82
C LEU A 27 -24.07 20.44 10.56
N GLY A 28 -25.20 20.39 9.85
CA GLY A 28 -25.50 19.48 8.76
C GLY A 28 -25.15 19.99 7.37
N ASP A 29 -24.98 21.28 7.13
CA ASP A 29 -24.61 21.82 5.81
C ASP A 29 -23.25 21.30 5.31
N GLY A 30 -22.38 20.82 6.21
CA GLY A 30 -21.25 19.97 5.83
C GLY A 30 -21.66 18.52 5.61
N VAL A 31 -22.35 17.92 6.57
CA VAL A 31 -22.64 16.47 6.69
C VAL A 31 -23.60 15.95 5.61
N ALA A 32 -24.57 16.76 5.22
CA ALA A 32 -25.76 16.35 4.51
C ALA A 32 -25.69 16.57 2.98
N PHE A 33 -24.77 17.43 2.51
CA PHE A 33 -24.67 17.80 1.10
C PHE A 33 -23.39 17.32 0.40
N GLU A 34 -22.34 16.92 1.13
CA GLU A 34 -21.12 16.36 0.53
C GLU A 34 -21.21 14.84 0.29
N THR A 35 -22.14 14.13 0.97
CA THR A 35 -22.32 12.68 0.82
C THR A 35 -23.27 12.37 -0.34
N GLN A 36 -22.73 12.21 -1.55
CA GLN A 36 -23.54 11.71 -2.68
C GLN A 36 -23.98 10.27 -2.41
N GLY A 37 -25.28 10.04 -2.21
CA GLY A 37 -25.86 8.70 -2.10
C GLY A 37 -27.27 8.66 -1.50
N LEU A 38 -28.16 7.88 -2.12
CA LEU A 38 -29.58 7.73 -1.74
C LEU A 38 -29.78 7.47 -0.23
N TRP A 39 -28.97 6.61 0.37
CA TRP A 39 -29.08 6.24 1.78
C TRP A 39 -28.73 7.37 2.75
N ALA A 40 -27.74 8.21 2.42
CA ALA A 40 -27.41 9.39 3.21
C ALA A 40 -28.55 10.41 3.14
N SER A 41 -29.14 10.60 1.96
CA SER A 41 -30.33 11.44 1.78
C SER A 41 -31.53 10.93 2.59
N PHE A 42 -31.79 9.61 2.63
CA PHE A 42 -32.86 9.03 3.45
C PHE A 42 -32.62 9.18 4.95
N ALA A 43 -31.40 8.93 5.42
CA ALA A 43 -31.04 9.12 6.83
C ALA A 43 -31.21 10.59 7.26
N ASN A 44 -30.81 11.53 6.40
CA ASN A 44 -31.01 12.96 6.63
C ASN A 44 -32.50 13.34 6.66
N LEU A 45 -33.31 12.79 5.74
CA LEU A 45 -34.76 13.02 5.72
C LEU A 45 -35.44 12.50 6.98
N PHE A 46 -35.02 11.31 7.45
CA PHE A 46 -35.54 10.70 8.68
C PHE A 46 -35.15 11.49 9.92
N GLY A 47 -33.92 12.00 9.99
CA GLY A 47 -33.48 12.92 11.05
C GLY A 47 -34.32 14.20 11.11
N ILE A 48 -34.62 14.78 9.95
CA ILE A 48 -35.51 15.95 9.82
C ILE A 48 -36.94 15.62 10.29
N LEU A 49 -37.49 14.46 9.90
CA LEU A 49 -38.82 14.01 10.34
C LEU A 49 -38.88 13.80 11.86
N ILE A 50 -37.85 13.21 12.47
CA ILE A 50 -37.76 13.06 13.92
C ILE A 50 -37.76 14.43 14.59
N LEU A 51 -36.95 15.39 14.11
CA LEU A 51 -36.89 16.75 14.67
C LEU A 51 -38.25 17.45 14.57
N PHE A 52 -38.96 17.36 13.44
CA PHE A 52 -40.30 17.93 13.31
C PHE A 52 -41.34 17.25 14.22
N SER A 53 -41.21 15.94 14.46
CA SER A 53 -42.11 15.21 15.37
C SER A 53 -42.02 15.67 16.83
N GLN A 54 -40.87 16.25 17.23
CA GLN A 54 -40.67 16.77 18.60
C GLN A 54 -41.60 17.94 18.93
N PHE A 55 -42.09 18.67 17.93
CA PHE A 55 -43.06 19.75 18.14
C PHE A 55 -44.27 19.28 18.92
N ILE A 56 -44.84 18.13 18.52
CA ILE A 56 -46.04 17.56 19.15
C ILE A 56 -45.74 17.18 20.60
N LEU A 57 -44.58 16.58 20.84
CA LEU A 57 -44.15 16.15 22.17
C LEU A 57 -43.96 17.35 23.10
N HIS A 58 -43.25 18.39 22.63
CA HIS A 58 -43.03 19.61 23.41
C HIS A 58 -44.32 20.36 23.68
N PHE A 59 -45.24 20.41 22.72
CA PHE A 59 -46.55 21.03 22.87
C PHE A 59 -47.37 20.34 23.97
N ILE A 60 -47.40 19.00 24.00
CA ILE A 60 -48.11 18.21 25.02
C ILE A 60 -47.51 18.44 26.42
N VAL A 61 -46.19 18.41 26.56
CA VAL A 61 -45.52 18.62 27.86
C VAL A 61 -45.78 20.04 28.39
N LEU A 62 -45.70 21.05 27.53
CA LEU A 62 -45.99 22.44 27.90
C LEU A 62 -47.47 22.66 28.25
N LEU A 63 -48.40 21.92 27.61
CA LEU A 63 -49.81 21.90 28.00
C LEU A 63 -50.01 21.33 29.42
N ILE A 64 -49.28 20.27 29.78
CA ILE A 64 -49.34 19.66 31.11
C ILE A 64 -48.77 20.62 32.17
N ILE A 65 -47.62 21.23 31.92
CA ILE A 65 -46.96 22.19 32.84
C ILE A 65 -47.83 23.44 33.08
N CYS A 66 -48.43 23.98 32.01
CA CYS A 66 -49.31 25.14 32.12
C CYS A 66 -50.67 24.80 32.77
N GLY A 67 -51.10 23.54 32.71
CA GLY A 67 -52.37 23.04 33.25
C GLY A 67 -53.62 23.67 32.61
N ARG A 68 -54.81 23.23 33.04
CA ARG A 68 -56.08 23.89 32.71
C ARG A 68 -56.27 25.14 33.56
N GLY A 69 -55.48 26.18 33.33
CA GLY A 69 -55.62 27.45 34.04
C GLY A 69 -57.04 28.02 33.93
N LYS A 70 -57.58 28.56 35.05
CA LYS A 70 -58.87 29.26 35.07
C LYS A 70 -58.81 30.49 34.14
N LYS A 71 -59.91 30.77 33.45
CA LYS A 71 -60.04 31.86 32.46
C LYS A 71 -59.58 33.18 33.10
N GLY A 72 -58.52 33.81 32.57
CA GLY A 72 -58.06 35.16 32.97
C GLY A 72 -56.91 35.22 33.99
N THR A 73 -56.31 34.12 34.43
CA THR A 73 -55.15 34.14 35.35
C THR A 73 -53.80 34.06 34.62
N GLU A 74 -52.83 34.87 35.05
CA GLU A 74 -51.43 34.78 34.60
C GLU A 74 -50.76 33.51 35.13
N LEU A 75 -49.71 33.05 34.44
CA LEU A 75 -48.89 31.92 34.91
C LEU A 75 -48.18 32.32 36.20
N THR A 76 -48.14 31.39 37.16
CA THR A 76 -47.43 31.63 38.43
C THR A 76 -45.92 31.74 38.19
N LEU A 77 -45.21 32.47 39.06
CA LEU A 77 -43.74 32.56 39.02
C LEU A 77 -43.08 31.17 38.99
N LYS A 78 -43.63 30.22 39.76
CA LYS A 78 -43.19 28.82 39.80
C LYS A 78 -43.36 28.12 38.45
N GLN A 79 -44.49 28.31 37.76
CA GLN A 79 -44.71 27.73 36.44
C GLN A 79 -43.78 28.32 35.39
N ASN A 80 -43.53 29.63 35.41
CA ASN A 80 -42.58 30.27 34.49
C ASN A 80 -41.15 29.73 34.69
N TRP A 81 -40.72 29.53 35.93
CA TRP A 81 -39.43 28.89 36.24
C TRP A 81 -39.35 27.45 35.73
N ILE A 82 -40.40 26.65 35.93
CA ILE A 82 -40.46 25.26 35.43
C ILE A 82 -40.39 25.22 33.90
N ILE A 83 -41.12 26.11 33.21
CA ILE A 83 -41.06 26.24 31.75
C ILE A 83 -39.64 26.60 31.30
N GLY A 84 -38.98 27.56 31.97
CA GLY A 84 -37.61 27.95 31.66
C GLY A 84 -36.61 26.78 31.79
N ILE A 85 -36.68 26.04 32.90
CA ILE A 85 -35.84 24.85 33.13
C ILE A 85 -36.12 23.78 32.07
N TYR A 86 -37.40 23.52 31.77
CA TYR A 86 -37.78 22.57 30.74
C TYR A 86 -37.24 22.95 29.36
N CYS A 87 -37.37 24.23 28.96
CA CYS A 87 -36.82 24.73 27.70
C CYS A 87 -35.30 24.53 27.63
N LEU A 88 -34.58 24.82 28.72
CA LEU A 88 -33.13 24.60 28.79
C LEU A 88 -32.78 23.11 28.62
N ILE A 89 -33.48 22.22 29.33
CA ILE A 89 -33.28 20.77 29.23
C ILE A 89 -33.60 20.27 27.81
N ALA A 90 -34.69 20.74 27.21
CA ALA A 90 -35.10 20.35 25.86
C ALA A 90 -34.08 20.79 24.80
N VAL A 91 -33.54 22.00 24.93
CA VAL A 91 -32.47 22.51 24.06
C VAL A 91 -31.19 21.67 24.21
N ILE A 92 -30.75 21.42 25.45
CA ILE A 92 -29.57 20.58 25.72
C ILE A 92 -29.78 19.15 25.18
N PHE A 93 -30.95 18.57 25.42
CA PHE A 93 -31.29 17.24 24.93
C PHE A 93 -31.23 17.17 23.40
N ASN A 94 -31.78 18.17 22.70
CA ASN A 94 -31.71 18.25 21.24
C ASN A 94 -30.27 18.38 20.73
N ILE A 95 -29.44 19.20 21.38
CA ILE A 95 -28.02 19.31 21.06
C ILE A 95 -27.34 17.94 21.20
N VAL A 96 -27.52 17.26 22.35
CA VAL A 96 -26.91 15.95 22.61
C VAL A 96 -27.40 14.90 21.61
N LEU A 97 -28.70 14.87 21.33
CA LEU A 97 -29.32 13.96 20.37
C LEU A 97 -28.72 14.16 18.98
N ILE A 98 -28.68 15.40 18.48
CA ILE A 98 -28.15 15.73 17.15
C ILE A 98 -26.65 15.41 17.06
N LEU A 99 -25.87 15.70 18.11
CA LEU A 99 -24.45 15.36 18.13
C LEU A 99 -24.24 13.84 18.07
N LYS A 100 -25.01 13.07 18.85
CA LYS A 100 -24.97 11.60 18.84
C LYS A 100 -25.35 11.02 17.48
N THR A 101 -26.44 11.49 16.87
CA THR A 101 -26.93 10.95 15.60
C THR A 101 -26.04 11.30 14.41
N THR A 102 -25.35 12.44 14.44
CA THR A 102 -24.47 12.89 13.34
C THR A 102 -23.00 12.49 13.51
N THR A 103 -22.62 11.84 14.63
CA THR A 103 -21.21 11.51 14.92
C THR A 103 -20.56 10.67 13.81
N PHE A 104 -21.25 9.63 13.33
CA PHE A 104 -20.74 8.76 12.26
C PHE A 104 -20.53 9.51 10.95
N SER A 105 -21.56 10.24 10.49
CA SER A 105 -21.48 11.01 9.25
C SER A 105 -20.44 12.13 9.30
N ARG A 106 -20.20 12.71 10.48
CA ARG A 106 -19.11 13.67 10.70
C ARG A 106 -17.72 13.03 10.60
N ALA A 107 -17.56 11.84 11.17
CA ALA A 107 -16.31 11.08 11.05
C ALA A 107 -16.02 10.72 9.60
N GLU A 108 -17.04 10.25 8.87
CA GLU A 108 -16.93 9.90 7.45
C GLU A 108 -16.55 11.11 6.59
N MET A 109 -17.19 12.27 6.83
CA MET A 109 -16.79 13.52 6.17
C MET A 109 -15.35 13.94 6.48
N SER A 110 -14.89 13.82 7.73
CA SER A 110 -13.51 14.19 8.05
C SER A 110 -12.52 13.33 7.28
N VAL A 111 -12.80 12.02 7.16
CA VAL A 111 -12.01 11.08 6.37
C VAL A 111 -12.05 11.42 4.87
N GLU A 112 -13.23 11.73 4.33
CA GLU A 112 -13.40 12.14 2.92
C GLU A 112 -12.67 13.47 2.61
N ARG A 113 -12.71 14.45 3.52
CA ARG A 113 -11.97 15.71 3.37
C ARG A 113 -10.47 15.51 3.43
N GLU A 114 -10.00 14.67 4.34
CA GLU A 114 -8.60 14.28 4.41
C GLU A 114 -8.17 13.59 3.12
N TRP A 115 -8.98 12.66 2.60
CA TRP A 115 -8.72 12.01 1.33
C TRP A 115 -8.67 13.01 0.17
N ARG A 116 -9.62 13.97 0.09
CA ARG A 116 -9.63 15.02 -0.95
C ARG A 116 -8.33 15.84 -0.95
N ASN A 117 -7.84 16.20 0.22
CA ASN A 117 -6.64 17.02 0.39
C ASN A 117 -5.33 16.21 0.36
N SER A 118 -5.41 14.88 0.40
CA SER A 118 -4.24 14.00 0.35
C SER A 118 -3.65 13.93 -1.06
N GLU A 119 -2.32 13.82 -1.12
CA GLU A 119 -1.59 13.47 -2.35
C GLU A 119 -1.95 12.04 -2.78
N LYS A 120 -2.11 11.82 -4.09
CA LYS A 120 -2.59 10.55 -4.66
C LYS A 120 -1.71 10.13 -5.82
N TYR A 121 -1.49 8.83 -5.96
CA TYR A 121 -0.70 8.24 -7.03
C TYR A 121 -1.42 7.02 -7.60
N TYR A 122 -1.13 6.67 -8.84
CA TYR A 122 -1.51 5.37 -9.36
C TYR A 122 -0.51 4.33 -8.85
N TRP A 123 -1.01 3.26 -8.22
CA TRP A 123 -0.19 2.12 -7.83
C TRP A 123 -1.02 0.85 -7.72
N GLU A 124 -0.40 -0.29 -8.01
CA GLU A 124 -1.02 -1.62 -7.91
C GLU A 124 -0.37 -2.47 -6.81
N PRO A 125 -1.16 -3.24 -6.03
CA PRO A 125 -0.65 -4.33 -5.20
C PRO A 125 -0.01 -5.41 -6.08
N ALA A 126 1.19 -5.82 -5.72
CA ALA A 126 1.86 -6.94 -6.38
C ALA A 126 2.47 -7.90 -5.37
N ILE A 127 2.51 -9.19 -5.74
CA ILE A 127 3.18 -10.23 -4.95
C ILE A 127 4.41 -10.70 -5.70
N SER A 128 5.51 -10.87 -4.98
CA SER A 128 6.72 -11.53 -5.45
C SER A 128 7.03 -12.70 -4.51
N ASN A 129 7.72 -13.71 -5.01
CA ASN A 129 8.26 -14.80 -4.20
C ASN A 129 9.57 -15.27 -4.86
N PRO A 130 10.48 -15.89 -4.10
CA PRO A 130 11.67 -16.50 -4.70
C PRO A 130 11.28 -17.65 -5.64
N GLU A 131 12.03 -17.78 -6.74
CA GLU A 131 11.89 -18.91 -7.67
C GLU A 131 12.03 -20.24 -6.91
N GLY A 132 11.15 -21.20 -7.20
CA GLY A 132 11.09 -22.49 -6.50
C GLY A 132 10.42 -22.44 -5.11
N TYR A 133 10.01 -21.26 -4.64
CA TYR A 133 9.28 -21.05 -3.37
C TYR A 133 7.94 -20.37 -3.59
N PRO A 134 7.00 -21.04 -4.27
CA PRO A 134 5.65 -20.52 -4.50
C PRO A 134 4.87 -20.28 -3.21
N VAL A 135 3.86 -19.43 -3.33
CA VAL A 135 2.97 -19.07 -2.22
C VAL A 135 1.51 -19.03 -2.68
N ARG A 136 0.59 -19.32 -1.77
CA ARG A 136 -0.86 -19.19 -1.99
C ARG A 136 -1.41 -18.13 -1.04
N VAL A 137 -1.73 -16.94 -1.56
CA VAL A 137 -2.27 -15.84 -0.75
C VAL A 137 -3.74 -16.10 -0.47
N LEU A 138 -4.15 -16.13 0.80
CA LEU A 138 -5.54 -16.37 1.21
C LEU A 138 -6.32 -15.07 1.41
N GLU A 139 -5.66 -14.07 2.00
CA GLU A 139 -6.24 -12.77 2.30
C GLU A 139 -5.10 -11.76 2.29
N GLY A 140 -5.19 -10.73 1.44
CA GLY A 140 -4.22 -9.64 1.42
C GLY A 140 -4.90 -8.32 1.12
N ARG A 141 -4.60 -7.29 1.93
CA ARG A 141 -5.17 -5.96 1.77
C ARG A 141 -4.22 -4.89 2.30
N PHE A 142 -4.04 -3.84 1.50
CA PHE A 142 -3.49 -2.58 1.97
C PHE A 142 -4.60 -1.72 2.58
N PHE A 143 -4.33 -1.07 3.71
CA PHE A 143 -5.29 -0.20 4.38
C PHE A 143 -4.85 1.26 4.25
N ILE A 144 -5.80 2.10 3.84
CA ILE A 144 -5.64 3.53 3.69
C ILE A 144 -6.61 4.19 4.69
N SER A 145 -6.06 5.00 5.58
CA SER A 145 -6.80 5.71 6.64
C SER A 145 -7.71 6.81 6.08
N SER A 146 -7.23 7.55 5.08
CA SER A 146 -8.01 8.51 4.31
C SER A 146 -8.61 7.86 3.07
N TRP A 147 -9.92 7.63 3.08
CA TRP A 147 -10.63 6.87 2.06
C TRP A 147 -11.88 7.59 1.56
N SER A 148 -12.21 7.40 0.27
CA SER A 148 -13.50 7.81 -0.30
C SER A 148 -14.31 6.59 -0.72
N ARG A 149 -15.64 6.65 -0.58
CA ARG A 149 -16.56 5.56 -0.98
C ARG A 149 -16.40 5.07 -2.42
N ASN A 150 -15.81 5.88 -3.29
CA ASN A 150 -15.59 5.56 -4.70
C ASN A 150 -14.22 4.93 -5.00
N ASN A 151 -13.35 4.75 -3.99
CA ASN A 151 -12.03 4.18 -4.21
C ASN A 151 -12.09 2.67 -4.44
N ALA A 152 -11.04 2.14 -5.08
CA ALA A 152 -10.72 0.72 -5.14
C ALA A 152 -10.22 0.22 -3.79
N PHE A 153 -10.66 -0.95 -3.33
CA PHE A 153 -9.94 -1.61 -2.24
C PHE A 153 -8.65 -2.21 -2.82
N PRO A 154 -7.46 -1.83 -2.34
CA PRO A 154 -6.19 -2.37 -2.80
C PRO A 154 -5.97 -3.77 -2.20
N ASP A 155 -6.80 -4.69 -2.67
CA ASP A 155 -6.77 -6.10 -2.32
C ASP A 155 -5.76 -6.84 -3.18
N ILE A 156 -5.18 -7.88 -2.60
CA ILE A 156 -4.28 -8.82 -3.29
C ILE A 156 -5.12 -10.05 -3.63
N ASP A 157 -5.02 -10.54 -4.87
CA ASP A 157 -5.82 -11.68 -5.32
C ASP A 157 -5.62 -12.93 -4.44
N ASP A 158 -6.74 -13.58 -4.13
CA ASP A 158 -6.81 -14.88 -3.44
C ASP A 158 -6.41 -16.01 -4.41
N LYS A 159 -5.11 -16.11 -4.76
CA LYS A 159 -4.58 -17.07 -5.74
C LYS A 159 -3.15 -17.55 -5.46
N PHE A 160 -2.68 -18.52 -6.25
CA PHE A 160 -1.28 -18.93 -6.28
C PHE A 160 -0.41 -17.90 -6.98
N TYR A 161 0.77 -17.67 -6.42
CA TYR A 161 1.82 -16.87 -6.99
C TYR A 161 3.08 -17.71 -7.13
N ASP A 162 3.63 -17.66 -8.34
CA ASP A 162 4.94 -18.20 -8.69
C ASP A 162 5.64 -17.16 -9.57
N SER A 163 6.40 -16.29 -8.91
CA SER A 163 7.13 -15.18 -9.53
C SER A 163 8.64 -15.33 -9.27
N ARG A 164 9.37 -14.26 -9.55
CA ARG A 164 10.79 -14.10 -9.23
C ARG A 164 10.96 -13.08 -8.10
N TRP A 165 12.00 -13.26 -7.28
CA TRP A 165 12.30 -12.37 -6.15
C TRP A 165 12.54 -10.93 -6.64
N GLY A 166 11.79 -9.96 -6.08
CA GLY A 166 11.83 -8.55 -6.48
C GLY A 166 10.97 -8.20 -7.71
N LEU A 167 10.46 -9.20 -8.44
CA LEU A 167 9.53 -9.00 -9.56
C LEU A 167 8.09 -9.19 -9.10
N GLY A 168 7.31 -8.11 -9.11
CA GLY A 168 5.91 -8.12 -8.74
C GLY A 168 5.02 -8.74 -9.82
N MET A 169 4.18 -9.70 -9.43
CA MET A 169 3.02 -10.11 -10.20
C MET A 169 1.83 -9.26 -9.74
N THR A 170 1.38 -8.34 -10.58
CA THR A 170 0.35 -7.37 -10.20
C THR A 170 -1.03 -8.01 -10.06
N THR A 171 -1.80 -7.44 -9.14
CA THR A 171 -3.24 -7.65 -9.04
C THR A 171 -3.91 -6.58 -9.89
N PHE A 172 -4.76 -6.98 -10.83
CA PHE A 172 -5.40 -6.02 -11.74
C PHE A 172 -6.32 -5.08 -10.96
N ILE A 173 -5.96 -3.81 -10.87
CA ILE A 173 -6.85 -2.73 -10.47
C ILE A 173 -7.31 -2.03 -11.74
N SER A 174 -8.62 -1.86 -11.93
CA SER A 174 -9.12 -1.19 -13.13
C SER A 174 -8.57 0.24 -13.21
N GLN A 175 -8.06 0.61 -14.38
CA GLN A 175 -7.56 1.98 -14.65
C GLN A 175 -8.62 3.06 -14.39
N ASP A 176 -9.91 2.70 -14.47
CA ASP A 176 -11.04 3.58 -14.18
C ASP A 176 -11.14 3.99 -12.70
N GLN A 177 -10.38 3.34 -11.80
CA GLN A 177 -10.43 3.59 -10.35
C GLN A 177 -9.57 4.79 -9.90
N GLY A 178 -8.72 5.31 -10.77
CA GLY A 178 -7.94 6.52 -10.53
C GLY A 178 -6.84 6.37 -9.48
N SER A 179 -6.26 7.50 -9.07
CA SER A 179 -5.13 7.55 -8.14
C SER A 179 -5.57 7.39 -6.68
N MET A 180 -4.79 6.64 -5.89
CA MET A 180 -5.04 6.34 -4.48
C MET A 180 -4.02 7.03 -3.57
N VAL A 181 -4.42 7.28 -2.32
CA VAL A 181 -3.49 7.72 -1.27
C VAL A 181 -2.57 6.56 -0.89
N MET A 182 -1.34 6.85 -0.48
CA MET A 182 -0.40 5.81 -0.05
C MET A 182 -0.93 5.03 1.17
N PRO A 183 -0.69 3.71 1.23
CA PRO A 183 -1.22 2.86 2.28
C PRO A 183 -0.51 3.08 3.62
N ASP A 184 -1.28 2.98 4.70
CA ASP A 184 -0.81 3.14 6.08
C ASP A 184 -0.41 1.80 6.71
N SER A 185 -1.01 0.69 6.27
CA SER A 185 -0.71 -0.65 6.80
C SER A 185 -1.01 -1.75 5.79
N LEU A 186 -0.46 -2.94 6.03
CA LEU A 186 -0.68 -4.17 5.27
C LEU A 186 -1.13 -5.28 6.20
N ARG A 187 -2.18 -6.01 5.81
CA ARG A 187 -2.50 -7.33 6.36
C ARG A 187 -2.41 -8.36 5.25
N LEU A 188 -1.73 -9.47 5.53
CA LEU A 188 -1.54 -10.54 4.57
C LEU A 188 -1.48 -11.88 5.27
N THR A 189 -2.20 -12.87 4.75
CA THR A 189 -2.16 -14.26 5.17
C THR A 189 -1.91 -15.12 3.94
N TRP A 190 -0.94 -16.02 4.02
CA TRP A 190 -0.61 -16.91 2.90
C TRP A 190 -0.17 -18.28 3.40
N TYR A 191 -0.16 -19.23 2.48
CA TYR A 191 0.38 -20.57 2.64
C TYR A 191 1.69 -20.68 1.85
N SER A 192 2.76 -21.09 2.54
CA SER A 192 4.06 -21.42 1.94
C SER A 192 4.02 -22.87 1.50
N VAL A 193 4.12 -23.12 0.20
CA VAL A 193 3.91 -24.47 -0.36
C VAL A 193 5.04 -25.42 0.01
N VAL A 194 6.29 -24.92 0.00
CA VAL A 194 7.48 -25.72 0.29
C VAL A 194 7.57 -26.05 1.78
N GLU A 195 7.17 -25.11 2.64
CA GLU A 195 7.23 -25.28 4.09
C GLU A 195 5.98 -25.97 4.68
N ASP A 196 4.95 -26.20 3.86
CA ASP A 196 3.63 -26.72 4.28
C ASP A 196 3.11 -26.02 5.55
N CYS A 197 3.07 -24.68 5.52
CA CYS A 197 2.58 -23.91 6.65
C CYS A 197 2.02 -22.55 6.26
N TYR A 198 1.28 -21.95 7.19
CA TYR A 198 0.64 -20.66 7.02
C TYR A 198 1.40 -19.56 7.75
N TYR A 199 1.42 -18.38 7.16
CA TYR A 199 2.00 -17.18 7.74
C TYR A 199 0.99 -16.05 7.71
N LYS A 200 1.12 -15.14 8.69
CA LYS A 200 0.36 -13.90 8.76
C LYS A 200 1.26 -12.72 9.08
N LEU A 201 1.08 -11.66 8.31
CA LEU A 201 1.70 -10.36 8.52
C LEU A 201 0.62 -9.33 8.81
N GLN A 202 0.85 -8.50 9.83
CA GLN A 202 0.08 -7.29 10.09
C GLN A 202 1.05 -6.20 10.55
N VAL A 203 1.30 -5.22 9.70
CA VAL A 203 2.33 -4.20 9.92
C VAL A 203 1.85 -2.81 9.48
N SER A 204 2.32 -1.78 10.18
CA SER A 204 2.26 -0.40 9.69
C SER A 204 3.37 -0.17 8.67
N LEU A 205 3.06 0.60 7.61
CA LEU A 205 3.99 0.90 6.54
C LEU A 205 4.62 2.27 6.75
N ASP A 206 5.85 2.46 6.25
CA ASP A 206 6.50 3.77 6.18
C ASP A 206 5.92 4.59 5.02
N LYS A 207 4.69 5.08 5.24
CA LYS A 207 3.92 5.86 4.26
C LYS A 207 4.70 7.08 3.76
N GLU A 208 5.47 7.72 4.63
CA GLU A 208 6.27 8.90 4.28
C GLU A 208 7.40 8.51 3.32
N LYS A 209 8.18 7.47 3.63
CA LYS A 209 9.24 6.98 2.73
C LYS A 209 8.69 6.57 1.37
N ILE A 210 7.56 5.84 1.33
CA ILE A 210 6.90 5.45 0.08
C ILE A 210 6.47 6.70 -0.70
N THR A 211 5.81 7.66 -0.05
CA THR A 211 5.36 8.90 -0.68
C THR A 211 6.53 9.70 -1.25
N GLN A 212 7.64 9.82 -0.52
CA GLN A 212 8.84 10.51 -0.99
C GLN A 212 9.48 9.83 -2.20
N LEU A 213 9.49 8.50 -2.26
CA LEU A 213 10.00 7.76 -3.43
C LEU A 213 9.11 8.00 -4.66
N PHE A 214 7.78 7.94 -4.50
CA PHE A 214 6.83 8.25 -5.57
C PHE A 214 6.91 9.71 -6.03
N LYS A 215 7.10 10.64 -5.10
CA LYS A 215 7.26 12.06 -5.43
C LYS A 215 8.56 12.35 -6.15
N LYS A 216 9.65 11.70 -5.73
CA LYS A 216 10.97 11.86 -6.32
C LYS A 216 11.03 11.27 -7.73
N GLY A 217 10.40 10.11 -7.94
CA GLY A 217 10.42 9.40 -9.22
C GLY A 217 11.84 9.07 -9.71
N PHE A 218 11.95 8.86 -11.02
CA PHE A 218 13.19 8.55 -11.72
C PHE A 218 13.11 8.95 -13.19
N GLU A 219 14.25 8.97 -13.88
CA GLU A 219 14.30 9.17 -15.32
C GLU A 219 14.08 7.84 -16.04
N ALA A 220 13.23 7.87 -17.06
CA ALA A 220 12.94 6.76 -17.95
C ALA A 220 13.23 7.17 -19.40
N LYS A 221 13.36 6.18 -20.29
CA LYS A 221 13.70 6.45 -21.70
C LYS A 221 12.88 5.60 -22.65
N ASN A 222 12.45 6.21 -23.74
CA ASN A 222 11.75 5.56 -24.84
C ASN A 222 12.27 6.11 -26.19
N HIS A 223 11.57 5.81 -27.28
CA HIS A 223 11.94 6.27 -28.61
C HIS A 223 11.89 7.80 -28.79
N ASN A 224 11.14 8.52 -27.95
CA ASN A 224 11.01 9.98 -27.97
C ASN A 224 12.04 10.72 -27.11
N GLY A 225 12.87 9.99 -26.36
CA GLY A 225 13.91 10.55 -25.50
C GLY A 225 13.75 10.18 -24.03
N VAL A 226 14.40 10.96 -23.16
CA VAL A 226 14.36 10.80 -21.71
C VAL A 226 13.20 11.63 -21.15
N PHE A 227 12.44 11.05 -20.23
CA PHE A 227 11.30 11.69 -19.56
C PHE A 227 11.23 11.25 -18.10
N HIS A 228 10.56 12.05 -17.29
CA HIS A 228 10.35 11.74 -15.88
C HIS A 228 9.22 10.71 -15.71
N ARG A 229 9.44 9.74 -14.82
CA ARG A 229 8.45 8.76 -14.37
C ARG A 229 8.51 8.55 -12.88
N THR A 230 7.52 7.85 -12.36
CA THR A 230 7.49 7.40 -10.98
C THR A 230 7.08 5.93 -10.90
N TYR A 231 7.13 5.38 -9.70
CA TYR A 231 6.69 4.03 -9.38
C TYR A 231 5.18 3.87 -9.64
N ASP A 232 4.76 2.65 -9.96
CA ASP A 232 3.37 2.28 -10.23
C ASP A 232 2.96 0.97 -9.53
N GLU A 233 3.82 0.43 -8.66
CA GLU A 233 3.55 -0.80 -7.93
C GLU A 233 4.04 -0.73 -6.48
N ILE A 234 3.32 -1.40 -5.58
CA ILE A 234 3.80 -1.74 -4.23
C ILE A 234 3.89 -3.26 -4.15
N ILE A 235 5.13 -3.77 -4.11
CA ILE A 235 5.44 -5.18 -4.25
C ILE A 235 5.72 -5.78 -2.87
N VAL A 236 5.03 -6.87 -2.53
CA VAL A 236 5.25 -7.66 -1.31
C VAL A 236 5.92 -8.98 -1.68
N GLY A 237 7.21 -9.11 -1.34
CA GLY A 237 8.01 -10.31 -1.53
C GLY A 237 7.87 -11.29 -0.39
N LEU A 238 7.35 -12.48 -0.65
CA LEU A 238 7.12 -13.53 0.34
C LEU A 238 8.18 -14.63 0.21
N ALA A 239 9.13 -14.64 1.13
CA ALA A 239 10.21 -15.61 1.18
C ALA A 239 10.01 -16.64 2.31
N PRO A 240 10.66 -17.81 2.23
CA PRO A 240 10.58 -18.83 3.25
C PRO A 240 10.93 -18.37 4.66
N GLY A 241 10.31 -19.00 5.65
CA GLY A 241 10.49 -18.68 7.06
C GLY A 241 9.77 -17.40 7.45
N GLY A 242 8.75 -16.99 6.69
CA GLY A 242 7.93 -15.80 6.94
C GLY A 242 8.63 -14.48 6.66
N ASP A 243 9.70 -14.48 5.86
CA ASP A 243 10.40 -13.27 5.46
C ASP A 243 9.56 -12.46 4.48
N VAL A 244 9.40 -11.16 4.73
CA VAL A 244 8.63 -10.27 3.87
C VAL A 244 9.41 -9.03 3.51
N ALA A 245 9.73 -8.86 2.22
CA ALA A 245 10.30 -7.63 1.69
C ALA A 245 9.20 -6.76 1.06
N LEU A 246 9.29 -5.45 1.24
CA LEU A 246 8.40 -4.48 0.63
C LEU A 246 9.20 -3.58 -0.30
N TRP A 247 8.83 -3.53 -1.58
CA TRP A 247 9.41 -2.62 -2.55
C TRP A 247 8.37 -1.67 -3.13
N VAL A 248 8.83 -0.51 -3.59
CA VAL A 248 8.11 0.26 -4.60
C VAL A 248 8.70 -0.10 -5.95
N GLY A 249 7.85 -0.46 -6.90
CA GLY A 249 8.24 -1.01 -8.20
C GLY A 249 7.74 -0.17 -9.37
N SER A 250 8.37 -0.36 -10.52
CA SER A 250 7.88 0.16 -11.77
C SER A 250 8.14 -0.76 -12.94
N ASN A 251 7.15 -0.82 -13.83
CA ASN A 251 7.26 -1.43 -15.15
C ASN A 251 8.31 -0.77 -16.07
N TRP A 252 8.91 0.36 -15.66
CA TRP A 252 10.04 1.01 -16.33
C TRP A 252 11.41 0.61 -15.77
N GLY A 253 11.49 -0.50 -15.03
CA GLY A 253 12.76 -1.11 -14.63
C GLY A 253 13.41 -0.49 -13.39
N ASN A 254 12.62 0.01 -12.44
CA ASN A 254 13.14 0.47 -11.15
C ASN A 254 12.35 -0.17 -10.01
N ALA A 255 13.05 -0.70 -9.01
CA ALA A 255 12.48 -1.22 -7.78
C ALA A 255 13.38 -0.87 -6.59
N THR A 256 12.82 -0.27 -5.54
CA THR A 256 13.58 0.14 -4.34
C THR A 256 12.97 -0.50 -3.11
N GLU A 257 13.81 -1.06 -2.25
CA GLU A 257 13.37 -1.69 -1.01
C GLU A 257 13.03 -0.62 0.04
N VAL A 258 11.81 -0.70 0.54
CA VAL A 258 11.29 0.22 1.55
C VAL A 258 11.51 -0.34 2.93
N SER A 259 11.19 -1.62 3.14
CA SER A 259 11.20 -2.25 4.46
C SER A 259 11.29 -3.77 4.34
N PHE A 260 11.73 -4.40 5.43
CA PHE A 260 11.77 -5.84 5.57
C PHE A 260 11.15 -6.24 6.91
N TYR A 261 10.30 -7.27 6.88
CA TYR A 261 9.50 -7.71 8.01
C TYR A 261 9.61 -9.22 8.20
N GLN A 262 9.23 -9.65 9.40
CA GLN A 262 9.07 -11.05 9.75
C GLN A 262 7.60 -11.31 10.08
N ALA A 263 6.98 -12.21 9.33
CA ALA A 263 5.63 -12.67 9.59
C ALA A 263 5.58 -13.75 10.67
N GLN A 264 4.41 -13.86 11.30
CA GLN A 264 4.13 -14.87 12.29
C GLN A 264 3.68 -16.17 11.61
N LYS A 265 4.34 -17.28 11.94
CA LYS A 265 3.85 -18.61 11.58
C LYS A 265 2.57 -18.91 12.34
N LEU A 266 1.54 -19.36 11.64
CA LEU A 266 0.24 -19.70 12.23
C LEU A 266 0.14 -21.20 12.50
N ASP A 267 -0.61 -21.54 13.56
CA ASP A 267 -1.14 -22.89 13.69
C ASP A 267 -2.22 -23.10 12.62
N THR A 268 -2.13 -24.23 11.93
CA THR A 268 -3.07 -24.63 10.88
C THR A 268 -4.52 -24.64 11.39
N ILE A 269 -4.76 -24.92 12.68
CA ILE A 269 -6.12 -24.95 13.24
C ILE A 269 -6.84 -23.61 13.16
N VAL A 270 -6.11 -22.50 13.11
CA VAL A 270 -6.64 -21.13 13.04
C VAL A 270 -7.23 -20.82 11.65
N ILE A 271 -6.80 -21.53 10.62
CA ILE A 271 -7.34 -21.38 9.26
C ILE A 271 -8.64 -22.16 9.16
N GLU A 272 -9.68 -21.56 8.58
CA GLU A 272 -10.98 -22.24 8.41
C GLU A 272 -10.83 -23.59 7.69
N PRO A 273 -11.47 -24.69 8.15
CA PRO A 273 -11.33 -26.01 7.55
C PRO A 273 -11.61 -26.06 6.05
N ALA A 274 -12.62 -25.31 5.60
CA ALA A 274 -12.98 -25.20 4.19
C ALA A 274 -11.85 -24.57 3.36
N ARG A 275 -11.21 -23.51 3.86
CA ARG A 275 -10.08 -22.87 3.17
C ARG A 275 -8.84 -23.76 3.13
N ARG A 276 -8.57 -24.53 4.18
CA ARG A 276 -7.49 -25.53 4.14
C ARG A 276 -7.73 -26.59 3.07
N GLN A 277 -8.97 -27.06 2.97
CA GLN A 277 -9.34 -28.09 1.99
C GLN A 277 -9.19 -27.55 0.56
N GLU A 278 -9.64 -26.33 0.30
CA GLU A 278 -9.48 -25.67 -1.00
C GLU A 278 -8.01 -25.54 -1.43
N VAL A 279 -7.13 -25.03 -0.55
CA VAL A 279 -5.69 -24.94 -0.82
C VAL A 279 -5.10 -26.30 -1.17
N ARG A 280 -5.48 -27.35 -0.44
CA ARG A 280 -5.01 -28.72 -0.70
C ARG A 280 -5.49 -29.26 -2.04
N GLU A 281 -6.75 -29.01 -2.40
CA GLU A 281 -7.32 -29.44 -3.67
C GLU A 281 -6.67 -28.72 -4.85
N GLU A 282 -6.50 -27.40 -4.74
CA GLU A 282 -5.84 -26.59 -5.77
C GLU A 282 -4.38 -27.00 -5.94
N LEU A 283 -3.63 -27.18 -4.85
CA LEU A 283 -2.26 -27.70 -4.89
C LEU A 283 -2.20 -29.10 -5.53
N THR A 284 -3.16 -29.97 -5.25
CA THR A 284 -3.25 -31.31 -5.87
C THR A 284 -3.49 -31.22 -7.37
N ARG A 285 -4.31 -30.26 -7.84
CA ARG A 285 -4.55 -30.03 -9.27
C ARG A 285 -3.30 -29.51 -9.97
N LEU A 286 -2.63 -28.51 -9.38
CA LEU A 286 -1.37 -27.95 -9.91
C LEU A 286 -0.29 -29.02 -10.04
N ARG A 287 -0.09 -29.84 -8.99
CA ARG A 287 0.86 -30.97 -9.02
C ARG A 287 0.56 -31.99 -10.12
N LYS A 288 -0.73 -32.26 -10.41
CA LYS A 288 -1.13 -33.18 -11.49
C LYS A 288 -0.89 -32.61 -12.89
N GLY A 289 -0.88 -31.29 -13.03
CA GLY A 289 -0.62 -30.60 -14.29
C GLY A 289 0.83 -30.67 -14.78
N LYS A 290 1.77 -31.15 -13.94
CA LYS A 290 3.23 -31.01 -14.14
C LYS A 290 3.69 -29.56 -14.36
N ASP A 291 2.85 -28.59 -14.02
CA ASP A 291 3.20 -27.17 -14.02
C ASP A 291 4.01 -26.86 -12.77
N TRP A 292 5.19 -26.23 -12.96
CA TRP A 292 6.10 -25.48 -12.06
C TRP A 292 6.40 -26.01 -10.63
N VAL A 293 5.51 -26.74 -9.98
CA VAL A 293 5.66 -27.37 -8.65
C VAL A 293 6.75 -28.45 -8.64
N GLU A 294 7.16 -29.00 -9.79
CA GLU A 294 8.31 -29.93 -9.87
C GLU A 294 9.68 -29.24 -9.66
N GLN A 295 9.75 -27.89 -9.69
CA GLN A 295 10.95 -27.14 -9.28
C GLN A 295 10.99 -26.85 -7.77
N VAL A 296 9.95 -27.23 -7.01
CA VAL A 296 10.05 -27.30 -5.55
C VAL A 296 11.10 -28.35 -5.26
N HIS A 297 12.26 -27.92 -4.76
CA HIS A 297 13.41 -28.77 -4.40
C HIS A 297 12.93 -30.14 -3.89
N THR A 298 13.04 -31.16 -4.73
CA THR A 298 12.70 -32.56 -4.44
C THR A 298 13.82 -33.26 -3.67
N THR A 299 14.74 -32.50 -3.08
CA THR A 299 15.98 -32.98 -2.48
C THR A 299 16.07 -32.51 -1.05
N ASP A 300 16.69 -33.35 -0.21
CA ASP A 300 16.92 -33.20 1.24
C ASP A 300 17.71 -31.92 1.66
N ASP A 301 17.76 -30.88 0.83
CA ASP A 301 18.43 -29.62 1.13
C ASP A 301 17.56 -28.78 2.08
N LEU A 302 18.18 -28.38 3.19
CA LEU A 302 17.58 -27.46 4.15
C LEU A 302 17.23 -26.13 3.48
N ILE A 303 15.99 -25.66 3.69
CA ILE A 303 15.54 -24.35 3.21
C ILE A 303 16.50 -23.27 3.73
N PRO A 304 17.11 -22.43 2.86
CA PRO A 304 18.14 -21.49 3.25
C PRO A 304 17.51 -20.21 3.84
N TYR A 305 16.89 -20.31 5.01
CA TYR A 305 16.15 -19.21 5.64
C TYR A 305 16.97 -17.91 5.76
N ASP A 306 18.27 -18.00 6.02
CA ASP A 306 19.15 -16.84 6.18
C ASP A 306 19.48 -16.11 4.86
N LYS A 307 19.15 -16.71 3.72
CA LYS A 307 19.46 -16.17 2.38
C LYS A 307 18.85 -14.78 2.17
N TRP A 308 17.54 -14.65 2.39
CA TRP A 308 16.83 -13.40 2.17
C TRP A 308 17.06 -12.40 3.31
N ARG A 309 16.82 -12.80 4.57
CA ARG A 309 16.97 -11.90 5.73
C ARG A 309 18.38 -11.38 6.01
N LYS A 310 19.44 -12.14 5.69
CA LYS A 310 20.83 -11.77 5.99
C LYS A 310 21.69 -11.62 4.75
N LYS A 311 21.92 -12.71 4.00
CA LYS A 311 22.90 -12.73 2.90
C LYS A 311 22.60 -11.65 1.85
N TYR A 312 21.35 -11.55 1.42
CA TYR A 312 20.93 -10.59 0.38
C TYR A 312 20.96 -9.13 0.83
N ARG A 313 20.91 -8.89 2.15
CA ARG A 313 20.93 -7.55 2.75
C ARG A 313 22.27 -7.16 3.34
N GLN A 314 23.31 -7.98 3.13
CA GLN A 314 24.67 -7.65 3.54
C GLN A 314 25.20 -6.49 2.68
N PRO A 315 25.53 -5.33 3.28
CA PRO A 315 25.99 -4.19 2.52
C PRO A 315 27.46 -4.34 2.12
N TYR A 316 27.76 -3.99 0.87
CA TYR A 316 29.12 -3.85 0.37
C TYR A 316 29.31 -2.46 -0.25
N GLY A 317 30.45 -1.82 0.05
CA GLY A 317 30.84 -0.59 -0.63
C GLY A 317 31.40 -0.92 -2.01
N TRP A 318 30.66 -0.69 -3.08
CA TRP A 318 31.12 -1.01 -4.43
C TRP A 318 30.70 0.01 -5.50
N THR A 319 31.36 -0.04 -6.67
CA THR A 319 31.01 0.76 -7.86
C THR A 319 31.04 -0.07 -9.11
N LEU A 320 30.21 0.27 -10.08
CA LEU A 320 30.29 -0.30 -11.42
C LEU A 320 31.07 0.62 -12.36
N GLN A 321 32.05 0.05 -13.05
CA GLN A 321 32.86 0.70 -14.07
C GLN A 321 32.74 -0.09 -15.39
N PHE A 322 32.74 0.64 -16.50
CA PHE A 322 32.71 0.06 -17.83
C PHE A 322 34.03 0.30 -18.55
N VAL A 323 34.55 -0.76 -19.18
CA VAL A 323 35.66 -0.68 -20.12
C VAL A 323 35.11 -1.08 -21.48
N LYS A 324 35.15 -0.15 -22.44
CA LYS A 324 34.51 -0.31 -23.74
C LYS A 324 35.58 -0.40 -24.83
N ASP A 325 35.52 -1.44 -25.64
CA ASP A 325 36.23 -1.51 -26.91
C ASP A 325 35.30 -0.93 -27.99
N GLY A 326 35.28 0.39 -28.16
CA GLY A 326 34.47 1.08 -29.17
C GLY A 326 33.40 2.05 -28.61
N VAL A 327 32.72 2.74 -29.52
CA VAL A 327 31.63 3.68 -29.18
C VAL A 327 30.31 2.90 -29.18
N LEU A 328 29.64 2.87 -28.02
CA LEU A 328 28.29 2.34 -27.92
C LEU A 328 27.29 3.46 -28.17
N ASP A 329 26.42 3.31 -29.15
CA ASP A 329 25.35 4.28 -29.38
C ASP A 329 24.20 4.05 -28.38
N ASN A 330 23.95 5.10 -27.61
CA ASN A 330 22.79 5.25 -26.73
C ASN A 330 22.56 4.10 -25.72
N PRO A 331 23.58 3.65 -24.97
CA PRO A 331 23.45 2.52 -24.04
C PRO A 331 22.46 2.81 -22.90
N GLU A 332 21.81 1.74 -22.46
CA GLU A 332 20.91 1.66 -21.32
C GLU A 332 21.28 0.39 -20.57
N LEU A 333 21.57 0.51 -19.27
CA LEU A 333 21.93 -0.62 -18.44
C LEU A 333 20.93 -0.74 -17.30
N GLU A 334 20.37 -1.91 -17.16
CA GLU A 334 19.58 -2.29 -16.00
C GLU A 334 20.40 -3.22 -15.12
N VAL A 335 20.40 -2.95 -13.82
CA VAL A 335 21.10 -3.73 -12.80
C VAL A 335 20.07 -4.24 -11.81
N GLU A 336 19.96 -5.57 -11.69
CA GLU A 336 19.16 -6.22 -10.66
C GLU A 336 20.08 -6.68 -9.53
N PHE A 337 19.58 -6.64 -8.30
CA PHE A 337 20.34 -6.93 -7.08
C PHE A 337 19.76 -8.14 -6.38
N PHE A 338 20.58 -8.86 -5.60
CA PHE A 338 20.12 -10.07 -4.90
C PHE A 338 19.00 -9.79 -3.87
N ASN A 339 18.94 -8.60 -3.27
CA ASN A 339 17.83 -8.21 -2.41
C ASN A 339 16.53 -7.92 -3.15
N GLY A 340 16.49 -7.97 -4.49
CA GLY A 340 15.31 -7.70 -5.31
C GLY A 340 15.19 -6.25 -5.76
N GLU A 341 16.11 -5.37 -5.39
CA GLU A 341 16.16 -4.02 -5.95
C GLU A 341 16.62 -4.03 -7.40
N LYS A 342 16.24 -2.98 -8.12
CA LYS A 342 16.47 -2.84 -9.55
C LYS A 342 16.64 -1.38 -9.92
N PHE A 343 17.66 -1.08 -10.73
CA PHE A 343 17.90 0.29 -11.19
C PHE A 343 18.27 0.32 -12.67
N THR A 344 17.59 1.19 -13.41
CA THR A 344 17.92 1.49 -14.82
C THR A 344 18.79 2.74 -14.89
N LEU A 345 19.97 2.59 -15.48
CA LEU A 345 20.91 3.65 -15.77
C LEU A 345 20.77 4.11 -17.21
N ILE A 346 20.34 5.35 -17.37
CA ILE A 346 20.31 6.05 -18.65
C ILE A 346 21.54 6.95 -18.70
N ASP A 347 22.70 6.35 -18.98
CA ASP A 347 23.96 7.08 -19.11
C ASP A 347 24.59 6.77 -20.47
N SER A 348 24.50 7.73 -21.39
CA SER A 348 25.12 7.63 -22.72
C SER A 348 26.63 7.46 -22.66
N THR A 349 27.27 7.88 -21.56
CA THR A 349 28.72 7.79 -21.35
C THR A 349 29.14 6.52 -20.63
N LEU A 350 28.21 5.80 -19.98
CA LEU A 350 28.50 4.67 -19.08
C LEU A 350 29.68 5.01 -18.13
N SER A 351 29.55 6.13 -17.41
CA SER A 351 30.53 6.57 -16.41
C SER A 351 30.52 5.64 -15.19
N GLN A 352 31.56 5.70 -14.36
CA GLN A 352 31.58 4.97 -13.09
C GLN A 352 30.37 5.39 -12.25
N LYS A 353 29.54 4.41 -11.84
CA LYS A 353 28.34 4.66 -11.05
C LYS A 353 28.45 4.04 -9.66
N ASN A 354 27.98 4.82 -8.68
CA ASN A 354 27.58 4.31 -7.39
C ASN A 354 26.08 4.03 -7.46
N PHE A 355 25.65 2.92 -6.86
CA PHE A 355 24.23 2.65 -6.72
C PHE A 355 23.74 3.10 -5.33
N PRO A 356 22.47 3.51 -5.21
CA PRO A 356 21.85 3.73 -3.92
C PRO A 356 21.81 2.44 -3.08
N ALA A 357 21.58 1.31 -3.74
CA ALA A 357 21.63 0.00 -3.12
C ALA A 357 23.08 -0.43 -2.86
N GLN A 358 23.32 -0.88 -1.62
CA GLN A 358 24.59 -1.50 -1.21
C GLN A 358 24.57 -3.02 -1.34
N ALA A 359 23.48 -3.59 -1.87
CA ALA A 359 23.37 -5.02 -2.15
C ALA A 359 24.30 -5.45 -3.29
N VAL A 360 24.60 -6.74 -3.35
CA VAL A 360 25.43 -7.35 -4.40
C VAL A 360 24.60 -7.45 -5.70
N PRO A 361 25.16 -7.13 -6.88
CA PRO A 361 24.44 -7.23 -8.13
C PRO A 361 24.18 -8.70 -8.49
N ALA A 362 22.97 -9.02 -8.90
CA ALA A 362 22.53 -10.35 -9.32
C ALA A 362 22.60 -10.53 -10.84
N SER A 363 22.30 -9.48 -11.62
CA SER A 363 22.35 -9.54 -13.08
C SER A 363 22.57 -8.17 -13.70
N LEU A 364 23.03 -8.17 -14.95
CA LEU A 364 23.16 -6.99 -15.79
C LEU A 364 22.39 -7.22 -17.09
N PHE A 365 21.54 -6.26 -17.46
CA PHE A 365 20.87 -6.24 -18.75
C PHE A 365 21.28 -4.98 -19.53
N LEU A 366 22.16 -5.17 -20.51
CA LEU A 366 22.67 -4.10 -21.36
C LEU A 366 21.87 -4.04 -22.66
N LYS A 367 21.37 -2.85 -22.97
CA LYS A 367 20.73 -2.54 -24.25
C LYS A 367 21.47 -1.40 -24.92
N CYS A 368 21.95 -1.63 -26.14
CA CYS A 368 22.66 -0.60 -26.91
C CYS A 368 22.41 -0.79 -28.40
N ARG A 369 22.72 0.23 -29.19
CA ARG A 369 22.78 0.09 -30.66
C ARG A 369 24.21 -0.23 -31.08
N GLY A 370 24.38 -1.33 -31.82
CA GLY A 370 25.68 -1.73 -32.36
C GLY A 370 26.11 -0.86 -33.56
N GLU A 371 27.36 -1.02 -34.00
CA GLU A 371 27.88 -0.35 -35.21
C GLU A 371 27.06 -0.65 -36.48
N ASP A 372 26.35 -1.79 -36.50
CA ASP A 372 25.45 -2.20 -37.58
C ASP A 372 24.08 -1.49 -37.55
N GLY A 373 23.87 -0.55 -36.62
CA GLY A 373 22.63 0.19 -36.43
C GLY A 373 21.51 -0.63 -35.77
N LYS A 374 21.74 -1.91 -35.44
CA LYS A 374 20.72 -2.78 -34.83
C LYS A 374 20.72 -2.65 -33.31
N MET A 375 19.54 -2.77 -32.72
CA MET A 375 19.39 -2.86 -31.27
C MET A 375 19.88 -4.23 -30.79
N LYS A 376 20.81 -4.21 -29.83
CA LYS A 376 21.37 -5.38 -29.19
C LYS A 376 21.00 -5.38 -27.72
N ARG A 377 20.82 -6.59 -27.19
CA ARG A 377 20.43 -6.85 -25.81
C ARG A 377 21.33 -7.97 -25.31
N GLU A 378 22.04 -7.73 -24.23
CA GLU A 378 22.86 -8.72 -23.55
C GLU A 378 22.35 -8.85 -22.11
N TYR A 379 22.04 -10.07 -21.70
CA TYR A 379 21.66 -10.39 -20.33
C TYR A 379 22.70 -11.32 -19.74
N VAL A 380 23.24 -10.96 -18.58
CA VAL A 380 24.19 -11.81 -17.84
C VAL A 380 23.75 -11.93 -16.40
N VAL A 381 23.75 -13.16 -15.88
CA VAL A 381 23.40 -13.48 -14.50
C VAL A 381 24.67 -13.91 -13.76
N PHE A 382 24.92 -13.33 -12.59
CA PHE A 382 26.07 -13.71 -11.77
C PHE A 382 25.82 -15.01 -11.02
N ASP A 383 26.86 -15.84 -10.91
CA ASP A 383 26.84 -16.97 -9.98
C ASP A 383 26.85 -16.47 -8.53
N GLU A 384 25.83 -16.86 -7.76
CA GLU A 384 25.59 -16.34 -6.41
C GLU A 384 26.70 -16.73 -5.44
N GLU A 385 27.21 -17.96 -5.48
CA GLU A 385 28.25 -18.39 -4.55
C GLU A 385 29.57 -17.68 -4.89
N ASN A 386 29.94 -17.63 -6.17
CA ASN A 386 31.16 -17.00 -6.63
C ASN A 386 31.22 -15.51 -6.29
N ILE A 387 30.16 -14.73 -6.56
CA ILE A 387 30.19 -13.28 -6.37
C ILE A 387 30.24 -12.90 -4.90
N TYR A 388 29.48 -13.58 -4.03
CA TYR A 388 29.52 -13.33 -2.59
C TYR A 388 30.89 -13.68 -2.00
N ASN A 389 31.44 -14.84 -2.34
CA ASN A 389 32.78 -15.24 -1.90
C ASN A 389 33.86 -14.25 -2.38
N THR A 390 33.70 -13.70 -3.59
CA THR A 390 34.62 -12.70 -4.14
C THR A 390 34.52 -11.37 -3.39
N PHE A 391 33.31 -10.87 -3.16
CA PHE A 391 33.06 -9.63 -2.43
C PHE A 391 33.55 -9.74 -0.98
N GLU A 392 33.30 -10.87 -0.32
CA GLU A 392 33.83 -11.14 1.02
C GLU A 392 35.36 -11.10 1.01
N LYS A 393 36.02 -11.87 0.12
CA LYS A 393 37.49 -11.90 0.01
C LYS A 393 38.09 -10.50 -0.18
N LEU A 394 37.51 -9.71 -1.08
CA LEU A 394 37.96 -8.36 -1.38
C LEU A 394 37.76 -7.36 -0.22
N THR A 395 36.91 -7.70 0.76
CA THR A 395 36.58 -6.86 1.93
C THR A 395 37.06 -7.42 3.28
N LEU A 396 37.74 -8.59 3.30
CA LEU A 396 38.22 -9.27 4.51
C LEU A 396 39.12 -8.42 5.42
N SER A 397 39.87 -7.45 4.88
CA SER A 397 40.82 -6.66 5.66
C SER A 397 40.18 -5.60 6.56
N LYS A 398 38.84 -5.52 6.66
CA LYS A 398 38.05 -4.56 7.48
C LYS A 398 38.37 -3.08 7.27
N GLN A 399 39.23 -2.74 6.31
CA GLN A 399 39.29 -1.40 5.75
C GLN A 399 38.08 -1.24 4.85
N GLU A 400 37.45 -0.07 4.85
CA GLU A 400 36.37 0.30 3.90
C GLU A 400 36.96 0.41 2.48
N ILE A 401 37.40 -0.72 1.93
CA ILE A 401 37.94 -0.78 0.59
C ILE A 401 36.76 -0.95 -0.35
N LYS A 402 36.63 0.00 -1.26
CA LYS A 402 35.58 0.00 -2.26
C LYS A 402 35.88 -1.05 -3.32
N VAL A 403 34.94 -1.96 -3.56
CA VAL A 403 35.04 -2.95 -4.65
C VAL A 403 34.68 -2.26 -5.97
N ILE A 404 35.53 -2.38 -6.98
CA ILE A 404 35.24 -1.92 -8.33
C ILE A 404 34.86 -3.15 -9.16
N VAL A 405 33.60 -3.19 -9.61
CA VAL A 405 33.14 -4.17 -10.59
C VAL A 405 33.39 -3.59 -11.97
N THR A 406 34.26 -4.22 -12.74
CA THR A 406 34.60 -3.81 -14.10
C THR A 406 33.90 -4.69 -15.10
N CYS A 407 33.04 -4.10 -15.94
CA CYS A 407 32.37 -4.77 -17.04
C CYS A 407 33.07 -4.41 -18.36
N LYS A 408 33.68 -5.41 -19.01
CA LYS A 408 34.32 -5.25 -20.33
C LYS A 408 33.29 -5.52 -21.43
N ILE A 409 33.06 -4.52 -22.27
CA ILE A 409 32.09 -4.56 -23.37
C ILE A 409 32.84 -4.42 -24.69
N ASN A 410 32.57 -5.32 -25.63
CA ASN A 410 33.18 -5.25 -26.96
C ASN A 410 32.43 -4.34 -27.94
N LYS A 411 32.98 -4.17 -29.15
CA LYS A 411 32.39 -3.37 -30.25
C LYS A 411 30.98 -3.81 -30.62
N GLN A 412 30.67 -5.08 -30.38
CA GLN A 412 29.36 -5.63 -30.65
C GLN A 412 28.35 -5.39 -29.52
N GLY A 413 28.73 -4.73 -28.42
CA GLY A 413 27.84 -4.49 -27.28
C GLY A 413 27.63 -5.72 -26.39
N LYS A 414 28.53 -6.72 -26.49
CA LYS A 414 28.50 -7.92 -25.66
C LYS A 414 29.39 -7.75 -24.44
N ILE A 415 28.92 -8.25 -23.29
CA ILE A 415 29.71 -8.33 -22.06
C ILE A 415 30.64 -9.55 -22.17
N GLU A 416 31.94 -9.31 -22.33
CA GLU A 416 32.92 -10.38 -22.52
C GLU A 416 33.49 -10.91 -21.20
N GLN A 417 33.66 -10.01 -20.24
CA GLN A 417 34.25 -10.32 -18.96
C GLN A 417 33.73 -9.35 -17.91
N VAL A 418 33.45 -9.88 -16.71
CA VAL A 418 33.21 -9.06 -15.53
C VAL A 418 34.23 -9.46 -14.46
N THR A 419 34.91 -8.48 -13.88
CA THR A 419 35.86 -8.68 -12.78
C THR A 419 35.48 -7.82 -11.59
N ALA A 420 35.81 -8.28 -10.38
CA ALA A 420 35.71 -7.49 -9.17
C ALA A 420 37.12 -7.31 -8.60
N GLN A 421 37.46 -6.07 -8.27
CA GLN A 421 38.80 -5.74 -7.78
C GLN A 421 38.75 -4.77 -6.62
N ASN A 422 39.82 -4.77 -5.83
CA ASN A 422 40.14 -3.73 -4.87
C ASN A 422 41.53 -3.14 -5.21
N ASN A 423 42.14 -2.36 -4.32
CA ASN A 423 43.45 -1.74 -4.59
C ASN A 423 44.64 -2.73 -4.62
N ARG A 424 44.41 -4.04 -4.38
CA ARG A 424 45.46 -5.06 -4.21
C ARG A 424 45.26 -6.28 -5.10
N GLU A 425 44.01 -6.71 -5.28
CA GLU A 425 43.65 -7.99 -5.89
C GLU A 425 42.48 -7.81 -6.86
N GLU A 426 42.47 -8.61 -7.92
CA GLU A 426 41.41 -8.68 -8.94
C GLU A 426 40.98 -10.15 -9.10
N PHE A 427 39.67 -10.39 -9.11
CA PHE A 427 39.08 -11.72 -9.32
C PHE A 427 38.04 -11.68 -10.44
N PRO A 428 38.01 -12.70 -11.32
CA PRO A 428 36.94 -12.84 -12.29
C PRO A 428 35.62 -13.23 -11.62
N LEU A 429 34.52 -12.62 -12.06
CA LEU A 429 33.17 -13.02 -11.66
C LEU A 429 32.65 -14.08 -12.64
N ILE A 430 32.16 -15.18 -12.09
CA ILE A 430 31.56 -16.28 -12.86
C ILE A 430 30.13 -15.90 -13.21
N LEU A 431 29.80 -16.05 -14.49
CA LEU A 431 28.44 -15.88 -15.01
C LEU A 431 27.77 -17.25 -15.10
N LYS A 432 26.50 -17.34 -14.71
CA LYS A 432 25.69 -18.54 -14.96
C LYS A 432 25.56 -18.71 -16.48
N LYS A 433 25.78 -19.93 -16.96
CA LYS A 433 25.43 -20.29 -18.34
C LYS A 433 23.96 -20.67 -18.37
N ASP A 434 23.25 -20.19 -19.38
CA ASP A 434 21.87 -20.57 -19.69
C ASP A 434 21.71 -22.10 -19.85
#